data_AF-S3HRF0-F1
#
_entry.id   AF-S3HRF0-F1
#
_cell.length_a   1.000
_cell.length_b   1.000
_cell.length_c   1.000
_cell.angle_alpha   90.00
_cell.angle_beta   90.00
_cell.angle_gamma   90.00
#
_symmetry.space_group_name_H-M   'P 1'
#
loop_
_entity.id
_entity.type
_entity.pdbx_description
1 polymer ?
#
loop_
_entity_poly.entity_id
_entity_poly.type
_entity_poly.pdbx_seq_one_letter_code
_entity_poly.pdbx_strand_id
1 'polypeptide(L)' 'MVSRHLPHEYFFLNGSQSDGPVIGHIDGRPIPARIIDTRGSRYRFVGLARRDPRGRLDVSALRRNEWLVAPDLIYVAVA' A
#
# COMPACT_ATOMS: atom_id res chain seq x y z
N MET A 1 4.62 30.41 -5.22
CA MET A 1 4.22 29.64 -6.42
C MET A 1 3.75 28.27 -5.96
N VAL A 2 2.45 28.03 -5.99
CA VAL A 2 1.81 26.86 -5.39
C VAL A 2 1.49 25.88 -6.51
N SER A 3 2.15 24.71 -6.54
CA SER A 3 1.71 23.62 -7.40
C SER A 3 0.56 22.90 -6.69
N ARG A 4 -0.68 23.14 -7.14
CA ARG A 4 -1.95 22.66 -6.53
C ARG A 4 -2.67 21.64 -7.42
N HIS A 5 -1.98 20.76 -8.14
CA HIS A 5 -2.69 19.90 -9.09
C HIS A 5 -1.98 18.59 -9.45
N LEU A 6 -1.99 17.62 -8.54
CA LEU A 6 -2.27 16.25 -8.96
C LEU A 6 -3.24 15.61 -7.97
N PRO A 7 -4.48 15.27 -8.39
CA PRO A 7 -5.28 14.29 -7.69
C PRO A 7 -4.68 12.93 -8.07
N HIS A 8 -3.57 12.54 -7.44
CA HIS A 8 -3.21 11.13 -7.48
C HIS A 8 -4.32 10.43 -6.69
N GLU A 9 -5.19 9.71 -7.40
CA GLU A 9 -6.12 8.78 -6.78
C GLU A 9 -5.35 8.00 -5.72
N TYR A 10 -5.68 8.26 -4.47
CA TYR A 10 -5.15 7.50 -3.37
C TYR A 10 -5.79 6.13 -3.46
N PHE A 11 -5.10 5.20 -4.12
CA PHE A 11 -5.49 3.81 -4.24
C PHE A 11 -5.25 3.08 -2.91
N PHE A 12 -5.93 3.53 -1.85
CA PHE A 12 -6.00 2.81 -0.59
C PHE A 12 -6.89 1.59 -0.78
N LEU A 13 -6.32 0.41 -0.56
CA LEU A 13 -7.07 -0.83 -0.43
C LEU A 13 -7.74 -0.88 0.94
N ASN A 14 -8.86 -0.16 1.06
CA ASN A 14 -9.71 -0.19 2.25
C ASN A 14 -10.56 -1.47 2.25
N GLY A 15 -10.56 -2.18 3.39
CA GLY A 15 -11.35 -3.42 3.54
C GLY A 15 -10.71 -4.67 2.96
N SER A 16 -9.39 -4.67 2.75
CA SER A 16 -8.66 -5.87 2.33
C SER A 16 -8.58 -6.91 3.46
N GLN A 17 -8.78 -8.17 3.10
CA GLN A 17 -8.64 -9.30 4.02
C GLN A 17 -7.24 -9.90 3.91
N SER A 18 -6.64 -10.24 5.05
CA SER A 18 -5.38 -10.97 5.08
C SER A 18 -5.54 -12.36 4.50
N ASP A 19 -4.68 -12.73 3.56
CA ASP A 19 -4.62 -14.06 2.97
C ASP A 19 -3.22 -14.67 3.20
N GLY A 20 -3.17 -15.74 3.97
CA GLY A 20 -1.92 -16.42 4.31
C GLY A 20 -1.19 -15.87 5.55
N PRO A 21 0.11 -16.22 5.71
CA PRO A 21 0.83 -15.97 6.94
C PRO A 21 1.17 -14.50 7.13
N VAL A 22 1.29 -14.08 8.40
CA VAL A 22 1.87 -12.79 8.78
C VAL A 22 3.39 -12.89 8.67
N ILE A 23 4.00 -12.03 7.86
CA ILE A 23 5.45 -12.03 7.60
C ILE A 23 6.23 -11.04 8.46
N GLY A 24 5.53 -10.21 9.23
CA GLY A 24 6.13 -9.22 10.11
C GLY A 24 5.08 -8.35 10.80
N HIS A 25 5.55 -7.40 11.59
CA HIS A 25 4.70 -6.39 12.21
C HIS A 25 5.31 -5.01 12.03
N ILE A 26 4.48 -4.00 11.77
CA ILE A 26 4.87 -2.59 11.77
C ILE A 26 3.96 -1.84 12.74
N ASP A 27 4.53 -1.11 13.68
CA ASP A 27 3.78 -0.39 14.73
C ASP A 27 2.75 -1.28 15.45
N GLY A 28 3.09 -2.55 15.69
CA GLY A 28 2.21 -3.55 16.31
C GLY A 28 1.10 -4.09 15.40
N ARG A 29 1.02 -3.66 14.14
CA ARG A 29 0.07 -4.15 13.14
C ARG A 29 0.69 -5.28 12.33
N PRO A 30 -0.02 -6.40 12.13
CA PRO A 30 0.49 -7.50 11.33
C PRO A 30 0.63 -7.09 9.86
N ILE A 31 1.66 -7.64 9.20
CA ILE A 31 1.90 -7.52 7.77
C ILE A 31 1.56 -8.87 7.13
N PRO A 32 0.38 -9.02 6.50
CA PRO A 32 0.07 -10.21 5.72
C PRO A 32 1.03 -10.41 4.55
N ALA A 33 1.41 -11.65 4.25
CA ALA A 33 2.15 -11.95 3.02
C ALA A 33 1.36 -11.56 1.77
N ARG A 34 0.03 -11.76 1.83
CA ARG A 34 -0.92 -11.44 0.78
C ARG A 34 -2.20 -10.85 1.37
N ILE A 35 -2.90 -10.11 0.53
CA ILE A 35 -4.22 -9.59 0.84
C ILE A 35 -5.18 -9.82 -0.33
N ILE A 36 -6.46 -9.85 -0.02
CA ILE A 36 -7.55 -9.96 -0.99
C ILE A 36 -8.43 -8.72 -0.83
N ASP A 37 -8.72 -8.03 -1.94
CA ASP A 37 -9.69 -6.93 -1.96
C ASP A 37 -11.13 -7.47 -1.88
N THR A 38 -12.07 -6.59 -1.56
CA THR A 38 -13.52 -6.79 -1.65
C THR A 38 -14.00 -7.35 -2.99
N ARG A 39 -13.25 -7.13 -4.08
CA ARG A 39 -13.52 -7.68 -5.42
C ARG A 39 -12.95 -9.08 -5.65
N GLY A 40 -12.25 -9.66 -4.68
CA GLY A 40 -11.55 -10.95 -4.81
C GLY A 40 -10.17 -10.86 -5.46
N SER A 41 -9.70 -9.65 -5.82
CA SER A 41 -8.37 -9.42 -6.38
C SER A 41 -7.29 -9.71 -5.35
N ARG A 42 -6.24 -10.44 -5.75
CA ARG A 42 -5.13 -10.81 -4.85
C ARG A 42 -3.94 -9.88 -5.02
N TYR A 43 -3.30 -9.57 -3.90
CA TYR A 43 -2.09 -8.76 -3.87
C TYR A 43 -1.03 -9.37 -2.98
N ARG A 44 0.24 -9.13 -3.30
CA ARG A 44 1.40 -9.62 -2.56
C ARG A 44 2.18 -8.47 -1.97
N PHE A 45 2.61 -8.60 -0.71
CA PHE A 45 3.46 -7.60 -0.07
C PHE A 45 4.82 -7.50 -0.80
N VAL A 46 5.23 -6.27 -1.11
CA VAL A 46 6.51 -6.00 -1.78
C VAL A 46 7.40 -5.01 -1.04
N GLY A 47 6.86 -4.26 -0.07
CA GLY A 47 7.67 -3.36 0.74
C GLY A 47 6.87 -2.35 1.53
N LEU A 48 7.59 -1.38 2.08
CA LEU A 48 7.03 -0.26 2.81
C LEU A 48 7.15 1.00 1.96
N ALA A 49 6.13 1.83 2.01
CA ALA A 49 6.16 3.13 1.39
C ALA A 49 7.09 4.05 2.15
N ARG A 50 7.95 4.76 1.41
CA ARG A 50 8.83 5.76 2.01
C ARG A 50 8.04 7.03 2.22
N ARG A 51 8.26 7.66 3.36
CA ARG A 51 7.83 9.03 3.63
C ARG A 51 8.99 9.97 3.34
N ASP A 52 8.69 11.12 2.77
CA ASP A 52 9.62 12.22 2.64
C ASP A 52 10.01 12.76 4.04
N PRO A 53 11.04 13.61 4.14
CA PRO A 53 11.43 14.24 5.42
C PRO A 53 10.33 15.10 6.06
N ARG A 54 9.23 15.40 5.35
CA ARG A 54 8.06 16.13 5.82
C ARG A 54 6.90 15.19 6.21
N GLY A 55 7.13 13.88 6.21
CA GLY A 55 6.15 12.86 6.57
C GLY A 55 5.10 12.55 5.49
N ARG A 56 5.25 13.09 4.27
CA ARG A 56 4.36 12.78 3.15
C ARG A 56 4.82 11.50 2.46
N LEU A 57 3.88 10.64 2.11
CA LEU A 57 4.18 9.47 1.29
C LEU A 57 4.78 9.89 -0.05
N ASP A 58 5.92 9.31 -0.39
CA ASP A 58 6.54 9.49 -1.69
C ASP A 58 5.82 8.62 -2.73
N VAL A 59 4.68 9.12 -3.20
CA VAL A 59 3.86 8.46 -4.22
C VAL A 59 4.52 8.45 -5.59
N SER A 60 5.56 9.27 -5.81
CA SER A 60 6.31 9.26 -7.08
C SER A 60 7.13 7.98 -7.26
N ALA A 61 7.41 7.28 -6.16
CA ALA A 61 8.09 5.99 -6.17
C ALA A 61 7.15 4.79 -6.43
N LEU A 62 5.82 4.96 -6.32
CA LEU A 62 4.85 3.88 -6.54
C LEU A 62 4.73 3.56 -8.04
N ARG A 63 4.88 2.28 -8.38
CA ARG A 63 4.67 1.77 -9.74
C ARG A 63 3.18 1.58 -10.02
N ARG A 64 2.81 1.54 -11.31
CA ARG A 64 1.41 1.44 -11.79
C ARG A 64 0.60 0.25 -11.22
N ASN A 65 1.25 -0.80 -10.75
CA ASN A 65 0.62 -2.01 -10.22
C ASN A 65 0.80 -2.16 -8.70
N GLU A 66 1.41 -1.16 -8.07
CA GLU A 66 1.63 -1.10 -6.63
C GLU A 66 0.52 -0.30 -5.96
N TRP A 67 0.05 -0.83 -4.84
CA TRP A 67 -1.08 -0.35 -4.08
C TRP A 67 -0.65 -0.08 -2.66
N LEU A 68 -1.15 1.01 -2.09
CA LEU A 68 -0.83 1.41 -0.74
C LEU A 68 -1.91 0.92 0.23
N VAL A 69 -1.48 0.27 1.31
CA VAL A 69 -2.33 -0.27 2.36
C VAL A 69 -1.87 0.33 3.67
N ALA A 70 -2.81 0.85 4.46
CA ALA A 70 -2.48 1.44 5.75
C ALA A 70 -1.76 0.43 6.68
N PRO A 71 -0.74 0.85 7.45
CA PRO A 71 -0.27 2.23 7.61
C PRO A 71 0.62 2.75 6.47
N ASP A 72 1.56 1.96 5.96
CA ASP A 72 2.49 2.34 4.89
C ASP A 72 2.97 1.11 4.11
N LEU A 73 2.11 0.12 3.90
CA LEU A 73 2.45 -1.12 3.22
C LEU A 73 2.24 -0.98 1.71
N ILE A 74 3.15 -1.53 0.92
CA ILE A 74 3.03 -1.62 -0.53
C ILE A 74 2.75 -3.07 -0.92
N TYR A 75 1.70 -3.23 -1.71
CA TYR A 75 1.29 -4.50 -2.30
C TYR A 75 1.24 -4.41 -3.81
N VAL A 76 1.67 -5.46 -4.51
CA VAL A 76 1.52 -5.55 -5.97
C VAL A 76 0.38 -6.50 -6.33
N ALA A 77 -0.42 -6.14 -7.32
CA ALA A 77 -1.45 -7.04 -7.85
C ALA A 77 -0.79 -8.32 -8.41
N VAL A 78 -1.32 -9.48 -8.04
CA VAL A 78 -0.89 -10.78 -8.56
C VAL A 78 -1.91 -11.19 -9.61
N ALA A 79 -1.48 -11.24 -10.88
CA ALA A 79 -2.28 -11.75 -11.99
C ALA A 79 -2.58 -13.24 -11.83
#